data_AF-A0A9Q1DYW0-F1
#
_entry.id   AF-A0A9Q1DYW0-F1
#
_cell.length_a   1.000
_cell.length_b   1.000
_cell.length_c   1.000
_cell.angle_alpha   90.00
_cell.angle_beta   90.00
_cell.angle_gamma   90.00
#
_symmetry.space_group_name_H-M   'P 1'
#
loop_
_entity.id
_entity.type
_entity.pdbx_description
1 polymer ?
#
loop_
_entity_poly.entity_id
_entity_poly.type
_entity_poly.pdbx_seq_one_letter_code
_entity_poly.pdbx_strand_id
1 'polypeptide(L)'
;METARSLLFLGVVLVGVQSILGREVCLGTDMKLALPSSLENHYEMLRLLYSGCQVVHGNLEITHLHRAPDLSFLQGIVEVQGYVLISQVSVSTVPLDSLRIIRGSQLYNSSYALAVVDNTASPGGGQD
;
A
#
# COMPACT_ATOMS: atom_id res chain seq x y z
N MET A 1 44.06 5.16 -33.75
CA MET A 1 43.46 5.85 -32.58
C MET A 1 41.93 5.89 -32.73
N GLU A 2 41.27 4.77 -33.03
CA GLU A 2 39.85 4.80 -33.48
C GLU A 2 38.97 3.75 -32.80
N THR A 3 39.56 2.71 -32.21
CA THR A 3 38.81 1.64 -31.53
C THR A 3 38.37 2.02 -30.11
N ALA A 4 39.11 2.90 -29.43
CA ALA A 4 38.82 3.29 -28.04
C ALA A 4 37.60 4.22 -27.91
N ARG A 5 37.23 4.94 -28.98
CA ARG A 5 36.04 5.82 -28.98
C ARG A 5 34.74 5.01 -29.08
N SER A 6 34.74 3.89 -29.79
CA SER A 6 33.54 3.08 -30.03
C SER A 6 33.04 2.36 -28.77
N LEU A 7 33.96 1.95 -27.89
CA LEU A 7 33.60 1.25 -26.64
C LEU A 7 33.09 2.20 -25.55
N LEU A 8 33.52 3.46 -25.56
CA LEU A 8 32.98 4.49 -24.65
C LEU A 8 31.51 4.82 -24.99
N PHE A 9 31.13 4.79 -26.26
CA PHE A 9 29.72 5.00 -26.63
C PHE A 9 28.81 3.81 -26.29
N LEU A 10 29.30 2.56 -26.35
CA LEU A 10 28.50 1.40 -25.93
C LEU A 10 28.36 1.31 -24.39
N GLY A 11 29.39 1.71 -23.64
CA GLY A 11 29.37 1.66 -22.17
C GLY A 11 28.43 2.68 -21.52
N VAL A 12 28.20 3.84 -22.15
CA VAL A 12 27.35 4.90 -21.61
C VAL A 12 25.85 4.61 -21.81
N VAL A 13 25.47 3.79 -22.79
CA VAL A 13 24.05 3.49 -23.08
C VAL A 13 23.43 2.55 -22.03
N LEU A 14 24.23 1.77 -21.29
CA LEU A 14 23.71 0.76 -20.35
C LEU A 14 23.58 1.24 -18.88
N VAL A 15 24.00 2.46 -18.55
CA VAL A 15 24.07 2.95 -17.14
C VAL A 15 23.04 4.05 -16.81
N GLY A 16 22.06 4.28 -17.69
CA GLY A 16 21.24 5.49 -17.64
C GLY A 16 19.73 5.31 -17.71
N VAL A 17 19.14 4.21 -17.23
CA VAL A 17 17.70 4.21 -16.93
C VAL A 17 17.55 4.67 -15.49
N GLN A 18 17.71 5.97 -15.25
CA GLN A 18 17.17 6.57 -14.03
C GLN A 18 15.65 6.40 -14.12
N SER A 19 15.10 5.76 -13.10
CA SER A 19 13.69 5.47 -12.93
C SER A 19 12.84 6.64 -13.42
N ILE A 20 11.93 6.30 -14.33
CA ILE A 20 10.93 7.19 -14.91
C ILE A 20 10.26 7.96 -13.74
N LEU A 21 10.01 9.26 -13.89
CA LEU A 21 9.30 10.15 -12.96
C LEU A 21 7.85 9.71 -12.60
N GLY A 22 7.51 8.43 -12.78
CA GLY A 22 6.21 7.86 -12.45
C GLY A 22 6.13 7.48 -10.98
N ARG A 23 4.95 7.69 -10.40
CA ARG A 23 4.62 7.19 -9.07
C ARG A 23 4.53 5.66 -9.13
N GLU A 24 4.98 4.99 -8.07
CA GLU A 24 4.86 3.53 -7.97
C GLU A 24 3.39 3.14 -7.78
N VAL A 25 2.85 2.35 -8.71
CA VAL A 25 1.45 1.94 -8.73
C VAL A 25 1.35 0.47 -8.32
N CYS A 26 0.47 0.17 -7.37
CA CYS A 26 0.12 -1.19 -6.98
C CYS A 26 -1.37 -1.46 -7.25
N LEU A 27 -1.73 -2.74 -7.37
CA LEU A 27 -3.14 -3.15 -7.45
C LEU A 27 -3.73 -3.23 -6.04
N GLY A 28 -4.94 -2.67 -5.89
CA GLY A 28 -5.75 -2.82 -4.69
C GLY A 28 -6.53 -4.14 -4.67
N THR A 29 -7.36 -4.31 -3.65
CA THR A 29 -8.18 -5.52 -3.44
C THR A 29 -9.69 -5.22 -3.54
N ASP A 30 -10.51 -6.27 -3.60
CA ASP A 30 -11.98 -6.21 -3.52
C ASP A 30 -12.54 -7.39 -2.72
N MET A 31 -11.96 -7.62 -1.54
CA MET A 31 -12.34 -8.68 -0.60
C MET A 31 -13.37 -8.20 0.42
N LYS A 32 -13.53 -6.88 0.59
CA LYS A 32 -14.44 -6.26 1.57
C LYS A 32 -14.18 -6.82 2.97
N LEU A 33 -15.14 -7.56 3.54
CA LEU A 33 -15.02 -8.19 4.86
C LEU A 33 -14.83 -9.71 4.78
N ALA A 34 -14.57 -10.27 3.59
CA ALA A 34 -14.34 -11.70 3.43
C ALA A 34 -13.20 -12.17 4.33
N LEU A 35 -13.43 -13.26 5.06
CA LEU A 35 -12.43 -13.81 5.99
C LEU A 35 -11.27 -14.42 5.20
N PRO A 36 -10.01 -14.02 5.46
CA PRO A 36 -8.85 -14.65 4.83
C PRO A 36 -8.72 -16.11 5.25
N SER A 37 -8.24 -16.96 4.35
CA SER A 37 -7.99 -18.39 4.64
C SER A 37 -6.88 -18.60 5.68
N SER A 38 -5.96 -17.63 5.80
CA SER A 38 -4.91 -17.59 6.81
C SER A 38 -4.59 -16.13 7.13
N LEU A 39 -4.65 -15.76 8.42
CA LEU A 39 -4.35 -14.41 8.88
C LEU A 39 -2.89 -14.02 8.66
N GLU A 40 -1.97 -14.98 8.85
CA GLU A 40 -0.54 -14.75 8.65
C GLU A 40 -0.23 -14.49 7.17
N ASN A 41 -0.81 -15.30 6.27
CA ASN A 41 -0.66 -15.10 4.83
C ASN A 41 -1.36 -13.83 4.36
N HIS A 42 -2.43 -13.40 5.02
CA HIS A 42 -3.12 -12.15 4.71
C HIS A 42 -2.21 -10.96 4.96
N TYR A 43 -1.55 -10.89 6.12
CA TYR A 43 -0.58 -9.84 6.42
C TYR A 43 0.56 -9.79 5.40
N GLU A 44 1.19 -10.94 5.11
CA GLU A 44 2.29 -10.98 4.14
C GLU A 44 1.84 -10.59 2.73
N MET A 45 0.62 -10.96 2.34
CA MET A 45 0.03 -10.51 1.07
C MET A 45 -0.12 -8.97 1.03
N LEU A 46 -0.67 -8.35 2.09
CA LEU A 46 -0.78 -6.88 2.16
C LEU A 46 0.59 -6.22 2.09
N ARG A 47 1.57 -6.75 2.83
CA ARG A 47 2.95 -6.25 2.82
C ARG A 47 3.55 -6.33 1.42
N LEU A 48 3.41 -7.46 0.74
CA LEU A 48 3.92 -7.64 -0.62
C LEU A 48 3.23 -6.73 -1.64
N LEU A 49 1.92 -6.49 -1.52
CA LEU A 49 1.19 -5.61 -2.43
C LEU A 49 1.57 -4.14 -2.28
N TYR A 50 1.75 -3.69 -1.03
CA TYR A 50 1.80 -2.26 -0.74
C TYR A 50 3.21 -1.72 -0.41
N SER A 51 4.21 -2.59 -0.23
CA SER A 51 5.60 -2.15 -0.05
C SER A 51 6.09 -1.34 -1.25
N GLY A 52 6.49 -0.08 -1.01
CA GLY A 52 6.92 0.86 -2.06
C GLY A 52 5.77 1.56 -2.79
N CYS A 53 4.52 1.13 -2.60
CA CYS A 53 3.39 1.67 -3.34
C CYS A 53 3.09 3.14 -2.99
N GLN A 54 2.88 3.96 -4.02
CA GLN A 54 2.46 5.36 -3.88
C GLN A 54 1.03 5.59 -4.35
N VAL A 55 0.55 4.81 -5.31
CA VAL A 55 -0.81 4.91 -5.87
C VAL A 55 -1.46 3.54 -5.90
N VAL A 56 -2.55 3.38 -5.17
CA VAL A 56 -3.35 2.16 -5.18
C VAL A 56 -4.38 2.25 -6.32
N HIS A 57 -4.20 1.43 -7.35
CA HIS A 57 -5.18 1.23 -8.40
C HIS A 57 -6.20 0.17 -7.96
N GLY A 58 -7.35 0.64 -7.46
CA GLY A 58 -8.36 -0.18 -6.81
C GLY A 58 -8.63 0.32 -5.39
N ASN A 59 -9.05 -0.58 -4.51
CA ASN A 59 -9.38 -0.25 -3.13
C ASN A 59 -8.22 -0.62 -2.20
N LEU A 60 -8.01 0.18 -1.15
CA LEU A 60 -7.10 -0.15 -0.07
C LEU A 60 -7.90 -0.77 1.07
N GLU A 61 -7.78 -2.09 1.27
CA GLU A 61 -8.50 -2.81 2.31
C GLU A 61 -7.51 -3.36 3.35
N ILE A 62 -7.53 -2.74 4.54
CA ILE A 62 -6.73 -3.16 5.70
C ILE A 62 -7.68 -3.85 6.66
N THR A 63 -7.75 -5.17 6.59
CA THR A 63 -8.73 -5.97 7.33
C THR A 63 -8.11 -7.12 8.09
N HIS A 64 -8.79 -7.63 9.14
CA HIS A 64 -8.41 -8.88 9.81
C HIS A 64 -6.95 -8.92 10.31
N LEU A 65 -6.45 -7.80 10.82
CA LEU A 65 -5.08 -7.70 11.35
C LEU A 65 -5.09 -7.71 12.87
N HIS A 66 -4.45 -8.72 13.45
CA HIS A 66 -4.41 -8.93 14.89
C HIS A 66 -2.96 -9.01 15.40
N ARG A 67 -2.76 -8.85 16.71
CA ARG A 67 -1.43 -8.89 17.37
C ARG A 67 -0.49 -7.73 16.99
N ALA A 68 -1.06 -6.61 16.56
CA ALA A 68 -0.35 -5.37 16.27
C ALA A 68 0.87 -5.52 15.31
N PRO A 69 0.67 -6.03 14.07
CA PRO A 69 1.75 -6.15 13.10
C PRO A 69 2.30 -4.79 12.67
N ASP A 70 3.53 -4.77 12.12
CA ASP A 70 4.13 -3.56 11.55
C ASP A 70 3.47 -3.20 10.21
N LEU A 71 2.90 -1.99 10.14
CA LEU A 71 2.24 -1.46 8.94
C LEU A 71 3.03 -0.34 8.27
N SER A 72 4.31 -0.17 8.61
CA SER A 72 5.20 0.86 8.05
C SER A 72 5.23 0.90 6.52
N PHE A 73 5.00 -0.24 5.86
CA PHE A 73 4.93 -0.34 4.39
C PHE A 73 3.80 0.49 3.77
N LEU A 74 2.79 0.91 4.54
CA LEU A 74 1.69 1.77 4.07
C LEU A 74 2.05 3.27 4.00
N GLN A 75 3.13 3.70 4.67
CA GLN A 75 3.50 5.12 4.81
C GLN A 75 3.73 5.83 3.47
N GLY A 76 4.11 5.08 2.43
CA GLY A 76 4.38 5.61 1.10
C GLY A 76 3.13 5.91 0.27
N ILE A 77 1.95 5.40 0.67
CA ILE A 77 0.73 5.53 -0.12
C ILE A 77 0.26 6.99 -0.08
N VAL A 78 0.15 7.60 -1.25
CA VAL A 78 -0.29 8.99 -1.41
C VAL A 78 -1.69 9.09 -1.98
N GLU A 79 -2.12 8.10 -2.75
CA GLU A 79 -3.39 8.12 -3.47
C GLU A 79 -4.04 6.74 -3.51
N VAL A 80 -5.34 6.71 -3.29
CA VAL A 80 -6.19 5.52 -3.49
C VAL A 80 -7.28 5.87 -4.50
N GLN A 81 -7.39 5.11 -5.58
CA GLN A 81 -8.38 5.39 -6.62
C GLN A 81 -9.81 4.99 -6.21
N GLY A 82 -9.98 3.84 -5.58
CA GLY A 82 -11.26 3.35 -5.10
C GLY A 82 -11.60 3.89 -3.71
N TYR A 83 -12.01 2.99 -2.81
CA TYR A 83 -12.24 3.30 -1.40
C TYR A 83 -11.10 2.83 -0.49
N VAL A 84 -11.10 3.32 0.74
CA VAL A 84 -10.28 2.82 1.85
C VAL A 84 -11.19 2.16 2.89
N LEU A 85 -10.90 0.91 3.23
CA LEU A 85 -11.60 0.15 4.28
C LEU A 85 -10.60 -0.26 5.36
N ILE A 86 -10.88 0.10 6.61
CA ILE A 86 -10.12 -0.33 7.78
C ILE A 86 -11.10 -1.02 8.74
N SER A 87 -11.00 -2.35 8.88
CA SER A 87 -11.96 -3.11 9.68
C SER A 87 -11.39 -4.36 10.34
N GLN A 88 -11.86 -4.70 11.54
CA GLN A 88 -11.39 -5.87 12.29
C GLN A 88 -9.87 -5.86 12.52
N VAL A 89 -9.33 -4.67 12.71
CA VAL A 89 -7.90 -4.43 13.00
C VAL A 89 -7.70 -4.15 14.49
N SER A 90 -6.60 -4.68 15.06
CA SER A 90 -6.22 -4.49 16.47
C SER A 90 -4.99 -3.58 16.69
N VAL A 91 -4.47 -2.92 15.65
CA VAL A 91 -3.34 -1.97 15.74
C VAL A 91 -3.81 -0.64 16.33
N SER A 92 -2.92 0.08 17.03
CA SER A 92 -3.22 1.43 17.53
C SER A 92 -3.29 2.48 16.43
N THR A 93 -2.42 2.35 15.42
CA THR A 93 -2.29 3.31 14.32
C THR A 93 -2.09 2.58 12.99
N VAL A 94 -2.86 2.95 11.97
CA VAL A 94 -2.61 2.56 10.57
C VAL A 94 -1.88 3.73 9.88
N PRO A 95 -0.58 3.62 9.56
CA PRO A 95 0.26 4.76 9.19
C PRO A 95 0.05 5.14 7.72
N LEU A 96 -0.99 5.94 7.45
CA LEU A 96 -1.30 6.51 6.14
C LEU A 96 -0.90 7.99 6.08
N ASP A 97 0.25 8.34 6.66
CA ASP A 97 0.70 9.73 6.86
C ASP A 97 0.87 10.51 5.54
N SER A 98 1.23 9.82 4.46
CA SER A 98 1.39 10.43 3.14
C SER A 98 0.10 10.48 2.33
N LEU A 99 -1.01 9.88 2.79
CA LEU A 99 -2.25 9.78 2.02
C LEU A 99 -2.85 11.18 1.84
N ARG A 100 -3.01 11.60 0.58
CA ARG A 100 -3.53 12.93 0.23
C ARG A 100 -4.92 12.89 -0.40
N ILE A 101 -5.24 11.81 -1.11
CA ILE A 101 -6.51 11.71 -1.85
C ILE A 101 -7.04 10.28 -1.87
N ILE A 102 -8.33 10.16 -1.61
CA ILE A 102 -9.15 8.99 -1.91
C ILE A 102 -10.14 9.43 -2.98
N ARG A 103 -10.02 8.91 -4.20
CA ARG A 103 -10.83 9.40 -5.32
C ARG A 103 -12.27 8.90 -5.29
N GLY A 104 -12.53 7.72 -4.71
CA GLY A 104 -13.86 7.15 -4.62
C GLY A 104 -14.45 6.74 -5.98
N SER A 105 -13.62 6.27 -6.93
CA SER A 105 -14.12 5.71 -8.20
C SER A 105 -14.95 4.43 -7.98
N GLN A 106 -14.73 3.78 -6.84
CA GLN A 106 -15.53 2.72 -6.25
C GLN A 106 -15.82 3.11 -4.79
N LEU A 107 -17.01 2.74 -4.29
CA LEU A 107 -17.44 3.05 -2.92
C LEU A 107 -17.73 1.78 -2.14
N TYR A 108 -17.26 1.71 -0.90
CA TYR A 108 -17.66 0.67 0.04
C TYR A 108 -19.15 0.84 0.37
N ASN A 109 -19.90 -0.27 0.31
CA ASN A 109 -21.35 -0.28 0.52
C ASN A 109 -22.10 0.80 -0.31
N SER A 110 -21.62 1.03 -1.53
CA SER A 110 -22.17 2.01 -2.49
C SER A 110 -22.22 3.46 -2.01
N SER A 111 -21.61 3.79 -0.87
CA SER A 111 -21.80 5.10 -0.22
C SER A 111 -20.51 5.71 0.33
N TYR A 112 -19.51 4.89 0.71
CA TYR A 112 -18.37 5.35 1.49
C TYR A 112 -17.06 5.24 0.71
N ALA A 113 -16.37 6.38 0.53
CA ALA A 113 -14.98 6.39 0.03
C ALA A 113 -13.98 6.02 1.15
N LEU A 114 -14.35 6.26 2.42
CA LEU A 114 -13.61 5.83 3.60
C LEU A 114 -14.57 5.15 4.58
N ALA A 115 -14.25 3.94 5.00
CA ALA A 115 -14.99 3.21 6.03
C ALA A 115 -14.01 2.69 7.10
N VAL A 116 -14.26 3.04 8.35
CA VAL A 116 -13.50 2.59 9.52
C VAL A 116 -14.49 1.96 10.50
N VAL A 117 -14.53 0.62 10.57
CA VAL A 117 -15.62 -0.12 11.24
C VAL A 117 -15.08 -1.33 12.02
N ASP A 118 -15.60 -1.57 13.23
CA ASP A 118 -15.27 -2.74 14.06
C ASP A 118 -13.77 -2.97 14.34
N ASN A 119 -13.01 -1.88 14.56
CA ASN A 119 -11.62 -1.95 14.99
C ASN A 119 -11.52 -1.92 16.52
N THR A 120 -10.55 -2.63 17.09
CA THR A 120 -10.31 -2.68 18.53
C THR A 120 -8.93 -2.15 18.85
N ALA A 121 -8.75 -1.47 19.98
CA ALA A 121 -7.41 -1.13 20.43
C ALA A 121 -6.76 -2.38 21.04
N SER A 122 -5.51 -2.67 20.68
CA SER A 122 -4.72 -3.65 21.44
C SER A 122 -4.59 -3.17 22.89
N PRO A 123 -4.87 -4.01 23.92
CA PRO A 123 -4.87 -3.61 25.33
C PRO A 123 -3.55 -3.07 25.93
N GLY A 124 -2.51 -2.84 25.12
CA GLY A 124 -1.18 -2.40 25.58
C GLY A 124 -0.60 -1.17 24.88
N GLY A 125 -1.35 -0.47 24.03
CA GLY A 125 -0.84 0.65 23.22
C GLY A 125 -1.10 2.06 23.80
N GLY A 126 -1.56 2.15 25.05
CA GLY A 126 -1.91 3.40 25.72
C GLY A 126 -1.19 3.54 27.06
N GLN A 127 0.14 3.66 27.01
CA GLN A 127 0.95 4.12 28.14
C GLN A 127 2.25 4.69 27.56
N ASP A 128 2.14 5.92 27.06
CA ASP A 128 3.07 7.06 27.23
C ASP A 128 2.80 8.15 26.18
#